data_AF-A0A914L1S9-F1
#
_entry.id   AF-A0A914L1S9-F1
#
_cell.length_a   1.000
_cell.length_b   1.000
_cell.length_c   1.000
_cell.angle_alpha   90.00
_cell.angle_beta   90.00
_cell.angle_gamma   90.00
#
_symmetry.space_group_name_H-M   'P 1'
#
loop_
_entity.id
_entity.type
_entity.pdbx_description
1 polymer ?
#
loop_
_entity_poly.entity_id
_entity_poly.type
_entity_poly.pdbx_seq_one_letter_code
_entity_poly.pdbx_strand_id
1 'polypeptide(L)'
;MGTGSNIVKLDPENNGEWFKAVHGAVECLKRGGVIAVPTDTLYGLCTLAENADRLYKLKRRPKGKPLGIFVNEGEDVFNYAERTVSNGIIKSLLPGPVTLVFNRSQKLPSNFNIGTQSVGFRVPQARFVRDICRFLPYRFIAQTSANVSGTDLNPIKIEDFQDLWDEIDMIIDGGTILENNMSRLGSTVIDLSLPGQFKILRVGCAEQETTKILREYGLKSFEEVQREKIEADAKERTTPLIDFEEKDNDEIEDLRPERLVGNK
;
A
#
# COMPACT_ATOMS: atom_id res chain seq x y z
N MET A 1 -35.41 -7.75 -11.35
CA MET A 1 -34.78 -7.02 -12.47
C MET A 1 -34.57 -5.60 -11.99
N GLY A 2 -33.41 -5.33 -11.38
CA GLY A 2 -33.06 -4.01 -10.86
C GLY A 2 -33.00 -3.01 -12.02
N THR A 3 -33.75 -1.92 -11.91
CA THR A 3 -33.79 -0.85 -12.90
C THR A 3 -32.43 -0.16 -12.97
N GLY A 4 -31.84 -0.01 -14.16
CA GLY A 4 -30.57 0.69 -14.42
C GLY A 4 -30.54 2.20 -14.12
N SER A 5 -31.30 2.65 -13.12
CA SER A 5 -31.47 4.05 -12.71
C SER A 5 -30.24 4.64 -12.03
N ASN A 6 -29.31 3.80 -11.56
CA ASN A 6 -28.06 4.18 -10.90
C ASN A 6 -26.83 4.10 -11.82
N ILE A 7 -26.99 3.70 -13.09
CA ILE A 7 -25.88 3.59 -14.05
C ILE A 7 -25.73 4.89 -14.83
N VAL A 8 -24.54 5.48 -14.79
CA VAL A 8 -24.14 6.68 -15.53
C VAL A 8 -23.08 6.29 -16.55
N LYS A 9 -23.41 6.39 -17.83
CA LYS A 9 -22.45 6.15 -18.91
C LYS A 9 -21.46 7.29 -19.00
N LEU A 10 -20.17 6.97 -18.98
CA LEU A 10 -19.09 7.94 -19.06
C LEU A 10 -18.67 8.13 -20.52
N ASP A 11 -18.79 9.35 -21.01
CA ASP A 11 -18.24 9.78 -22.29
C ASP A 11 -16.98 10.64 -22.03
N PRO A 12 -15.77 10.15 -22.36
CA PRO A 12 -14.54 10.89 -22.13
C PRO A 12 -14.36 12.11 -23.05
N GLU A 13 -15.10 12.20 -24.17
CA GLU A 13 -15.00 13.30 -25.13
C GLU A 13 -16.00 14.43 -24.82
N ASN A 14 -17.07 14.12 -24.10
CA ASN A 14 -18.09 15.09 -23.71
C ASN A 14 -17.77 15.72 -22.34
N ASN A 15 -17.09 16.86 -22.34
CA ASN A 15 -16.74 17.59 -21.12
C ASN A 15 -17.95 17.93 -20.25
N GLY A 16 -19.12 18.26 -20.83
CA GLY A 16 -20.32 18.61 -20.07
C GLY A 16 -20.86 17.43 -19.26
N GLU A 17 -21.00 16.28 -19.90
CA GLU A 17 -21.43 15.03 -19.24
C GLU A 17 -20.36 14.51 -18.27
N TRP A 18 -19.08 14.66 -18.59
CA TRP A 18 -17.98 14.33 -17.69
C TRP A 18 -18.08 15.09 -16.36
N PHE A 19 -18.20 16.43 -16.41
CA PHE A 19 -18.31 17.23 -15.20
C PHE A 19 -19.57 16.89 -14.39
N LYS A 20 -20.71 16.67 -15.06
CA LYS A 20 -21.95 16.22 -14.39
C LYS A 20 -21.74 14.88 -13.68
N ALA A 21 -21.09 13.90 -14.32
CA ALA A 21 -20.82 12.60 -13.73
C ALA A 21 -19.87 12.70 -12.52
N VAL A 22 -18.79 13.49 -12.62
CA VAL A 22 -17.86 13.73 -11.51
C VAL A 22 -18.58 14.40 -10.34
N HIS A 23 -19.35 15.46 -10.58
CA HIS A 23 -20.12 16.14 -9.52
C HIS A 23 -21.17 15.21 -8.91
N GLY A 24 -21.88 14.43 -9.72
CA GLY A 24 -22.85 13.43 -9.25
C GLY A 24 -22.21 12.39 -8.33
N ALA A 25 -21.03 11.88 -8.71
CA ALA A 25 -20.27 10.93 -7.89
C ALA A 25 -19.79 11.55 -6.58
N VAL A 26 -19.27 12.78 -6.61
CA VAL A 26 -18.83 13.51 -5.41
C VAL A 26 -19.99 13.75 -4.45
N GLU A 27 -21.15 14.17 -4.95
CA GLU A 27 -22.33 14.38 -4.11
C GLU A 27 -22.93 13.06 -3.59
N CYS A 28 -22.87 11.99 -4.37
CA CYS A 28 -23.21 10.64 -3.91
C CYS A 28 -22.33 10.22 -2.72
N LEU A 29 -21.01 10.37 -2.85
CA LEU A 29 -20.04 10.08 -1.79
C LEU A 29 -20.28 10.91 -0.53
N LYS A 30 -20.52 12.23 -0.67
CA LYS A 30 -20.81 13.12 0.47
C LYS A 30 -22.08 12.76 1.23
N ARG A 31 -23.07 12.15 0.56
CA ARG A 31 -24.27 11.58 1.21
C ARG A 31 -24.03 10.21 1.85
N GLY A 32 -22.78 9.74 1.91
CA GLY A 32 -22.41 8.44 2.42
C GLY A 32 -22.59 7.29 1.44
N GLY A 33 -22.78 7.60 0.15
CA GLY A 33 -22.95 6.66 -0.96
C GLY A 33 -21.75 5.75 -1.22
N VAL A 34 -22.00 4.63 -1.88
CA VAL A 34 -20.99 3.78 -2.53
C VAL A 34 -21.10 3.98 -4.03
N ILE A 35 -19.96 4.22 -4.67
CA ILE A 35 -19.87 4.32 -6.12
C ILE A 35 -19.01 3.20 -6.71
N ALA A 36 -19.36 2.70 -7.88
CA ALA A 36 -18.50 1.85 -8.71
C ALA A 36 -17.88 2.70 -9.82
N VAL A 37 -16.56 2.61 -10.00
CA VAL A 37 -15.82 3.43 -10.97
C VAL A 37 -14.83 2.59 -11.78
N PRO A 38 -14.65 2.88 -13.08
CA PRO A 38 -13.61 2.24 -13.89
C PRO A 38 -12.23 2.72 -13.43
N THR A 39 -11.24 1.83 -13.50
CA THR A 39 -9.82 2.19 -13.31
C THR A 39 -8.96 1.68 -14.48
N ASP A 40 -7.65 1.88 -14.41
CA ASP A 40 -6.66 1.31 -15.32
C ASP A 40 -6.39 -0.19 -15.09
N THR A 41 -6.97 -0.81 -14.06
CA THR A 41 -6.85 -2.26 -13.84
C THR A 41 -8.19 -2.97 -13.71
N LEU A 42 -8.97 -2.65 -12.67
CA LEU A 42 -10.25 -3.27 -12.36
C LEU A 42 -11.24 -2.19 -11.90
N TYR A 43 -12.53 -2.41 -12.08
CA TYR A 43 -13.55 -1.57 -11.46
C TYR A 43 -13.36 -1.57 -9.94
N GLY A 44 -13.44 -0.38 -9.36
CA GLY A 44 -13.30 -0.13 -7.92
C GLY A 44 -14.63 0.28 -7.30
N LEU A 45 -14.94 -0.27 -6.14
CA LEU A 45 -15.99 0.25 -5.25
C LEU A 45 -15.37 1.24 -4.30
N CYS A 46 -15.95 2.43 -4.24
CA CYS A 46 -15.42 3.54 -3.47
C CYS A 46 -16.47 4.14 -2.55
N THR A 47 -16.03 4.60 -1.38
CA THR A 47 -16.83 5.42 -0.47
C THR A 47 -15.90 6.35 0.32
N LEU A 48 -16.45 7.29 1.09
CA LEU A 48 -15.65 8.08 2.02
C LEU A 48 -15.18 7.22 3.19
N ALA A 49 -14.01 7.54 3.76
CA ALA A 49 -13.40 6.72 4.82
C ALA A 49 -14.31 6.51 6.03
N GLU A 50 -15.08 7.53 6.42
CA GLU A 50 -16.04 7.43 7.51
C GLU A 50 -17.19 6.43 7.24
N ASN A 51 -17.42 6.10 5.96
CA ASN A 51 -18.45 5.16 5.50
C ASN A 51 -17.87 3.80 5.07
N ALA A 52 -16.60 3.53 5.35
CA ALA A 52 -15.90 2.31 4.93
C ALA A 52 -16.60 1.00 5.32
N ASP A 53 -17.36 0.99 6.42
CA ASP A 53 -18.17 -0.16 6.84
C ASP A 53 -19.18 -0.60 5.76
N ARG A 54 -19.63 0.30 4.87
CA ARG A 54 -20.49 -0.06 3.74
C ARG A 54 -19.77 -0.97 2.75
N LEU A 55 -18.51 -0.69 2.42
CA LEU A 55 -17.71 -1.55 1.53
C LEU A 55 -17.47 -2.93 2.15
N TYR A 56 -17.23 -2.98 3.46
CA TYR A 56 -17.10 -4.26 4.17
C TYR A 56 -18.38 -5.10 4.10
N LYS A 57 -19.54 -4.48 4.36
CA LYS A 57 -20.85 -5.14 4.29
C LYS A 57 -21.16 -5.63 2.89
N LEU A 58 -21.10 -4.73 1.90
CA LEU A 58 -21.41 -5.01 0.49
C LEU A 58 -20.55 -6.17 -0.04
N LYS A 59 -19.25 -6.19 0.27
CA LYS A 59 -18.36 -7.27 -0.19
C LYS A 59 -18.37 -8.53 0.67
N ARG A 60 -19.12 -8.54 1.77
CA ARG A 60 -19.00 -9.56 2.83
C ARG A 60 -17.53 -9.77 3.23
N ARG A 61 -16.76 -8.67 3.23
CA ARG A 61 -15.31 -8.68 3.42
C ARG A 61 -15.01 -8.77 4.91
N PRO A 62 -14.11 -9.66 5.35
CA PRO A 62 -13.63 -9.67 6.74
C PRO A 62 -13.02 -8.31 7.10
N LYS A 63 -13.39 -7.74 8.25
CA LYS A 63 -12.85 -6.44 8.71
C LYS A 63 -11.33 -6.42 8.82
N GLY A 64 -10.71 -7.58 9.10
CA GLY A 64 -9.24 -7.74 9.15
C GLY A 64 -8.52 -7.63 7.81
N LYS A 65 -9.23 -7.54 6.67
CA LYS A 65 -8.60 -7.26 5.37
C LYS A 65 -8.72 -5.76 5.07
N PRO A 66 -7.66 -4.95 5.21
CA PRO A 66 -7.75 -3.50 5.07
C PRO A 66 -8.23 -3.09 3.68
N LEU A 67 -8.94 -1.96 3.60
CA LEU A 67 -9.29 -1.26 2.37
C LEU A 67 -8.10 -0.42 1.90
N GLY A 68 -7.99 -0.23 0.59
CA GLY A 68 -7.05 0.72 0.01
C GLY A 68 -7.63 2.12 -0.02
N ILE A 69 -6.81 3.07 -0.46
CA ILE A 69 -7.20 4.46 -0.71
C ILE A 69 -6.78 4.86 -2.12
N PHE A 70 -7.68 5.52 -2.86
CA PHE A 70 -7.28 6.33 -3.99
C PHE A 70 -7.03 7.76 -3.56
N VAL A 71 -5.96 8.38 -4.06
CA VAL A 71 -5.63 9.80 -3.86
C VAL A 71 -5.55 10.51 -5.21
N ASN A 72 -5.63 11.84 -5.23
CA ASN A 72 -5.62 12.62 -6.46
C ASN A 72 -4.24 12.58 -7.17
N GLU A 73 -3.16 12.76 -6.43
CA GLU A 73 -1.79 12.77 -6.94
C GLU A 73 -0.81 12.08 -5.97
N GLY A 74 0.40 11.74 -6.43
CA GLY A 74 1.35 10.95 -5.65
C GLY A 74 1.79 11.66 -4.37
N GLU A 75 1.89 12.98 -4.41
CA GLU A 75 2.25 13.83 -3.27
C GLU A 75 1.22 13.76 -2.13
N ASP A 76 -0.07 13.53 -2.44
CA ASP A 76 -1.15 13.43 -1.44
C ASP A 76 -0.98 12.21 -0.52
N VAL A 77 -0.22 11.19 -0.92
CA VAL A 77 0.02 9.97 -0.11
C VAL A 77 0.57 10.34 1.27
N PHE A 78 1.55 11.24 1.33
CA PHE A 78 2.23 11.58 2.58
C PHE A 78 1.47 12.59 3.44
N ASN A 79 0.30 13.05 3.00
CA ASN A 79 -0.65 13.68 3.91
C ASN A 79 -1.23 12.66 4.90
N TYR A 80 -1.19 11.37 4.56
CA TYR A 80 -1.88 10.31 5.27
C TYR A 80 -0.98 9.14 5.69
N ALA A 81 0.29 9.16 5.32
CA ALA A 81 1.27 8.11 5.62
C ALA A 81 2.63 8.66 6.04
N GLU A 82 3.37 7.82 6.76
CA GLU A 82 4.78 8.06 7.06
C GLU A 82 5.61 7.94 5.78
N ARG A 83 6.49 8.92 5.56
CA ARG A 83 7.34 8.95 4.38
C ARG A 83 8.61 8.14 4.61
N THR A 84 8.79 7.10 3.81
CA THR A 84 9.95 6.19 3.85
C THR A 84 10.72 6.13 2.52
N VAL A 85 10.17 6.73 1.47
CA VAL A 85 10.73 6.75 0.11
C VAL A 85 10.80 8.17 -0.45
N SER A 86 11.67 8.37 -1.44
CA SER A 86 11.86 9.65 -2.12
C SER A 86 10.67 10.01 -3.02
N ASN A 87 10.52 11.29 -3.35
CA ASN A 87 9.53 11.74 -4.33
C ASN A 87 9.81 11.16 -5.73
N GLY A 88 11.06 10.81 -6.05
CA GLY A 88 11.41 10.19 -7.32
C GLY A 88 10.69 8.85 -7.51
N ILE A 89 10.75 7.97 -6.50
CA ILE A 89 10.06 6.67 -6.52
C ILE A 89 8.56 6.85 -6.71
N ILE A 90 7.96 7.81 -5.99
CA ILE A 90 6.52 8.06 -6.07
C ILE A 90 6.12 8.51 -7.47
N LYS A 91 6.86 9.42 -8.09
CA LYS A 91 6.60 9.90 -9.45
C LYS A 91 6.85 8.84 -10.53
N SER A 92 7.80 7.93 -10.29
CA SER A 92 8.07 6.81 -11.19
C SER A 92 7.00 5.73 -11.13
N LEU A 93 6.29 5.59 -10.00
CA LEU A 93 5.29 4.55 -9.78
C LEU A 93 3.84 5.03 -9.92
N LEU A 94 3.56 6.30 -9.62
CA LEU A 94 2.23 6.90 -9.59
C LEU A 94 2.15 8.14 -10.50
N PRO A 95 1.06 8.33 -11.27
CA PRO A 95 -0.09 7.45 -11.43
C PRO A 95 0.22 6.11 -12.11
N GLY A 96 -0.36 5.02 -11.63
CA GLY A 96 -0.06 3.70 -12.18
C GLY A 96 -0.81 2.52 -11.57
N PRO A 97 -0.64 1.33 -12.16
CA PRO A 97 -1.24 0.08 -11.73
C PRO A 97 -0.53 -0.56 -10.53
N VAL A 98 -0.09 0.26 -9.56
CA VAL A 98 0.59 -0.16 -8.33
C VAL A 98 -0.09 0.46 -7.12
N THR A 99 -0.14 -0.30 -6.03
CA THR A 99 -0.63 0.13 -4.73
C THR A 99 0.53 0.11 -3.75
N LEU A 100 0.86 1.29 -3.22
CA LEU A 100 1.98 1.51 -2.32
C LEU A 100 1.48 1.45 -0.87
N VAL A 101 1.96 0.49 -0.09
CA VAL A 101 1.61 0.34 1.31
C VAL A 101 2.65 1.03 2.18
N PHE A 102 2.18 1.89 3.07
CA PHE A 102 2.98 2.61 4.05
C PHE A 102 2.36 2.50 5.44
N ASN A 103 3.13 2.80 6.47
CA ASN A 103 2.56 3.07 7.79
C ASN A 103 1.62 4.27 7.70
N ARG A 104 0.44 4.15 8.29
CA ARG A 104 -0.56 5.21 8.29
C ARG A 104 -0.17 6.32 9.27
N SER A 105 -0.55 7.56 8.95
CA SER A 105 -0.49 8.68 9.88
C SER A 105 -1.77 8.77 10.73
N GLN A 106 -1.72 9.58 11.78
CA GLN A 106 -2.87 9.91 12.64
C GLN A 106 -3.94 10.79 11.96
N LYS A 107 -3.65 11.33 10.76
CA LYS A 107 -4.62 12.14 10.00
C LYS A 107 -5.72 11.30 9.34
N LEU A 108 -5.50 10.00 9.15
CA LEU A 108 -6.56 9.11 8.66
C LEU A 108 -7.55 8.80 9.79
N PRO A 109 -8.87 8.79 9.52
CA PRO A 109 -9.89 8.51 10.54
C PRO A 109 -9.60 7.21 11.31
N SER A 110 -9.70 7.25 12.64
CA SER A 110 -9.39 6.10 13.51
C SER A 110 -10.32 4.91 13.30
N ASN A 111 -11.54 5.16 12.81
CA ASN A 111 -12.52 4.14 12.44
C ASN A 111 -12.26 3.51 11.06
N PHE A 112 -11.36 4.06 10.25
CA PHE A 112 -10.95 3.48 8.99
C PHE A 112 -9.89 2.39 9.23
N ASN A 113 -10.06 1.18 8.67
CA ASN A 113 -9.12 0.04 8.83
C ASN A 113 -8.71 -0.22 10.30
N ILE A 114 -9.69 -0.36 11.21
CA ILE A 114 -9.46 -0.55 12.65
C ILE A 114 -8.44 -1.67 12.92
N GLY A 115 -7.43 -1.37 13.76
CA GLY A 115 -6.37 -2.30 14.13
C GLY A 115 -5.27 -2.50 13.08
N THR A 116 -5.36 -1.84 11.92
CA THR A 116 -4.32 -1.92 10.88
C THR A 116 -3.43 -0.67 10.91
N GLN A 117 -2.12 -0.88 11.09
CA GLN A 117 -1.11 0.18 11.13
C GLN A 117 -0.60 0.61 9.76
N SER A 118 -0.91 -0.14 8.71
CA SER A 118 -0.54 0.18 7.33
C SER A 118 -1.77 0.37 6.45
N VAL A 119 -1.57 1.09 5.35
CA VAL A 119 -2.64 1.34 4.37
C VAL A 119 -2.04 1.46 2.98
N GLY A 120 -2.74 0.90 2.00
CA GLY A 120 -2.35 0.95 0.59
C GLY A 120 -2.92 2.18 -0.10
N PHE A 121 -2.06 2.94 -0.77
CA PHE A 121 -2.41 4.10 -1.58
C PHE A 121 -2.19 3.82 -3.05
N ARG A 122 -3.07 4.34 -3.90
CA ARG A 122 -2.90 4.30 -5.35
C ARG A 122 -3.41 5.59 -5.97
N VAL A 123 -2.72 6.04 -7.01
CA VAL A 123 -3.24 7.04 -7.95
C VAL A 123 -3.51 6.28 -9.25
N PRO A 124 -4.76 5.88 -9.53
CA PRO A 124 -5.06 5.14 -10.75
C PRO A 124 -4.83 6.02 -11.98
N GLN A 125 -4.45 5.43 -13.11
CA GLN A 125 -4.45 6.09 -14.43
C GLN A 125 -5.87 6.23 -14.99
N ALA A 126 -6.79 6.64 -14.12
CA ALA A 126 -8.19 6.91 -14.46
C ALA A 126 -8.47 8.35 -14.08
N ARG A 127 -8.51 9.23 -15.10
CA ARG A 127 -8.77 10.66 -14.91
C ARG A 127 -10.04 10.91 -14.09
N PHE A 128 -11.08 10.11 -14.32
CA PHE A 128 -12.36 10.22 -13.62
C PHE A 128 -12.21 10.06 -12.10
N VAL A 129 -11.49 9.02 -11.65
CA VAL A 129 -11.24 8.77 -10.21
C VAL A 129 -10.39 9.87 -9.58
N ARG A 130 -9.38 10.35 -10.32
CA ARG A 130 -8.55 11.47 -9.88
C ARG A 130 -9.38 12.75 -9.75
N ASP A 131 -10.23 13.05 -10.72
CA ASP A 131 -11.10 14.23 -10.69
C ASP A 131 -12.07 14.15 -9.48
N ILE A 132 -12.67 12.99 -9.19
CA ILE A 132 -13.45 12.79 -7.96
C ILE A 132 -12.61 13.12 -6.72
N CYS A 133 -11.41 12.53 -6.59
CA CYS A 133 -10.54 12.79 -5.45
C CYS A 133 -10.24 14.29 -5.33
N ARG A 134 -9.96 14.99 -6.44
CA ARG A 134 -9.67 16.43 -6.46
C ARG A 134 -10.76 17.28 -5.80
N PHE A 135 -12.02 16.92 -6.02
CA PHE A 135 -13.19 17.67 -5.54
C PHE A 135 -13.64 17.28 -4.12
N LEU A 136 -13.00 16.28 -3.52
CA LEU A 136 -13.27 15.89 -2.13
C LEU A 136 -12.40 16.68 -1.15
N PRO A 137 -12.92 16.99 0.05
CA PRO A 137 -12.22 17.82 1.03
C PRO A 137 -10.86 17.22 1.45
N TYR A 138 -10.80 15.89 1.55
CA TYR A 138 -9.59 15.18 1.97
C TYR A 138 -8.73 14.69 0.80
N ARG A 139 -9.13 14.97 -0.45
CA ARG A 139 -8.40 14.52 -1.66
C ARG A 139 -8.19 13.01 -1.80
N PHE A 140 -8.98 12.20 -1.09
CA PHE A 140 -8.90 10.74 -1.13
C PHE A 140 -10.27 10.06 -0.99
N ILE A 141 -10.36 8.82 -1.45
CA ILE A 141 -11.50 7.92 -1.26
C ILE A 141 -11.04 6.53 -0.84
N ALA A 142 -11.78 5.90 0.07
CA ALA A 142 -11.57 4.50 0.41
C ALA A 142 -12.02 3.62 -0.75
N GLN A 143 -11.30 2.53 -1.01
CA GLN A 143 -11.60 1.64 -2.14
C GLN A 143 -11.33 0.17 -1.85
N THR A 144 -11.98 -0.64 -2.69
CA THR A 144 -11.68 -2.05 -2.93
C THR A 144 -12.08 -2.40 -4.37
N SER A 145 -11.61 -3.51 -4.93
CA SER A 145 -12.09 -4.01 -6.23
C SER A 145 -13.58 -4.36 -6.18
N ALA A 146 -14.29 -4.26 -7.30
CA ALA A 146 -15.73 -4.55 -7.39
C ALA A 146 -16.11 -6.04 -7.45
N ASN A 147 -15.15 -6.96 -7.28
CA ASN A 147 -15.46 -8.39 -7.23
C ASN A 147 -16.10 -8.79 -5.90
N VAL A 148 -16.99 -9.77 -5.91
CA VAL A 148 -17.42 -10.43 -4.67
C VAL A 148 -16.21 -11.09 -4.00
N SER A 149 -16.06 -10.96 -2.68
CA SER A 149 -14.92 -11.54 -1.98
C SER A 149 -14.95 -13.07 -2.08
N GLY A 150 -13.89 -13.67 -2.65
CA GLY A 150 -13.79 -15.12 -2.83
C GLY A 150 -14.19 -15.63 -4.21
N THR A 151 -14.50 -14.74 -5.16
CA THR A 151 -14.69 -15.11 -6.58
C THR A 151 -13.44 -14.78 -7.40
N ASP A 152 -13.16 -15.61 -8.40
CA ASP A 152 -12.06 -15.43 -9.37
C ASP A 152 -12.39 -14.41 -10.48
N LEU A 153 -13.59 -13.81 -10.42
CA LEU A 153 -14.03 -12.82 -11.40
C LEU A 153 -13.36 -11.47 -11.12
N ASN A 154 -12.60 -11.02 -12.10
CA ASN A 154 -11.95 -9.71 -12.11
C ASN A 154 -12.84 -8.72 -12.86
N PRO A 155 -13.36 -7.67 -12.20
CA PRO A 155 -14.42 -6.83 -12.73
C PRO A 155 -13.83 -5.82 -13.72
N ILE A 156 -13.81 -6.17 -14.99
CA ILE A 156 -13.28 -5.32 -16.07
C ILE A 156 -14.39 -4.58 -16.82
N LYS A 157 -15.65 -4.96 -16.61
CA LYS A 157 -16.86 -4.28 -17.10
C LYS A 157 -17.96 -4.35 -16.05
N ILE A 158 -19.01 -3.54 -16.20
CA ILE A 158 -20.05 -3.41 -15.17
C ILE A 158 -20.84 -4.71 -14.93
N GLU A 159 -20.98 -5.54 -15.96
CA GLU A 159 -21.72 -6.81 -15.90
C GLU A 159 -21.01 -7.84 -15.00
N ASP A 160 -19.69 -7.74 -14.82
CA ASP A 160 -18.92 -8.67 -14.00
C ASP A 160 -19.26 -8.58 -12.50
N PHE A 161 -19.97 -7.53 -12.09
CA PHE A 161 -20.43 -7.32 -10.71
C PHE A 161 -21.92 -6.94 -10.65
N GLN A 162 -22.72 -7.41 -11.62
CA GLN A 162 -24.16 -7.17 -11.67
C GLN A 162 -24.92 -7.56 -10.39
N ASP A 163 -24.45 -8.58 -9.69
CA ASP A 163 -25.06 -9.07 -8.44
C ASP A 163 -24.96 -8.04 -7.30
N LEU A 164 -24.08 -7.04 -7.43
CA LEU A 164 -23.90 -5.98 -6.44
C LEU A 164 -24.66 -4.69 -6.80
N TRP A 165 -25.28 -4.61 -7.98
CA TRP A 165 -25.84 -3.35 -8.48
C TRP A 165 -26.91 -2.75 -7.58
N ASP A 166 -27.74 -3.58 -6.95
CA ASP A 166 -28.80 -3.13 -6.04
C ASP A 166 -28.26 -2.55 -4.72
N GLU A 167 -26.99 -2.81 -4.38
CA GLU A 167 -26.31 -2.30 -3.18
C GLU A 167 -25.40 -1.08 -3.47
N ILE A 168 -25.22 -0.72 -4.74
CA ILE A 168 -24.36 0.38 -5.19
C ILE A 168 -25.21 1.60 -5.54
N ASP A 169 -24.92 2.74 -4.93
CA ASP A 169 -25.73 3.96 -5.11
C ASP A 169 -25.51 4.63 -6.49
N MET A 170 -24.33 4.45 -7.09
CA MET A 170 -24.03 4.95 -8.44
C MET A 170 -22.96 4.09 -9.12
N ILE A 171 -23.20 3.68 -10.35
CA ILE A 171 -22.28 2.89 -11.16
C ILE A 171 -21.87 3.75 -12.35
N ILE A 172 -20.58 4.00 -12.49
CA ILE A 172 -20.05 4.73 -13.63
C ILE A 172 -19.62 3.72 -14.68
N ASP A 173 -20.34 3.63 -15.78
CA ASP A 173 -20.00 2.75 -16.89
C ASP A 173 -19.00 3.45 -17.81
N GLY A 174 -17.71 3.10 -17.66
CA GLY A 174 -16.63 3.54 -18.53
C GLY A 174 -16.30 2.54 -19.65
N GLY A 175 -17.16 1.54 -19.89
CA GLY A 175 -16.90 0.44 -20.80
C GLY A 175 -15.94 -0.61 -20.22
N THR A 176 -15.45 -1.48 -21.10
CA THR A 176 -14.52 -2.57 -20.75
C THR A 176 -13.10 -2.05 -20.58
N ILE A 177 -12.51 -2.28 -19.40
CA ILE A 177 -11.09 -2.05 -19.12
C ILE A 177 -10.28 -3.05 -19.96
N LEU A 178 -9.37 -2.54 -20.78
CA LEU A 178 -8.58 -3.28 -21.80
C LEU A 178 -8.29 -4.74 -21.43
N GLU A 179 -8.76 -5.66 -22.27
CA GLU A 179 -8.54 -7.12 -22.18
C GLU A 179 -7.13 -7.53 -22.62
N ASN A 180 -6.09 -6.99 -21.99
CA ASN A 180 -4.81 -7.70 -21.97
C ASN A 180 -4.76 -8.57 -20.71
N ASN A 181 -4.09 -9.73 -20.79
CA ASN A 181 -4.00 -10.67 -19.67
C ASN A 181 -3.46 -10.02 -18.38
N MET A 182 -2.73 -8.92 -18.52
CA MET A 182 -2.13 -8.17 -17.43
C MET A 182 -3.20 -7.44 -16.61
N SER A 183 -4.14 -6.70 -17.20
CA SER A 183 -5.18 -5.94 -16.46
C SER A 183 -5.98 -6.79 -15.47
N ARG A 184 -6.24 -8.07 -15.83
CA ARG A 184 -7.00 -9.01 -15.00
C ARG A 184 -6.32 -9.33 -13.67
N LEU A 185 -4.99 -9.22 -13.56
CA LEU A 185 -4.26 -9.48 -12.31
C LEU A 185 -4.47 -8.38 -11.25
N GLY A 186 -5.09 -7.26 -11.61
CA GLY A 186 -5.21 -6.10 -10.73
C GLY A 186 -3.86 -5.42 -10.48
N SER A 187 -3.85 -4.42 -9.60
CA SER A 187 -2.62 -3.70 -9.26
C SER A 187 -1.63 -4.57 -8.48
N THR A 188 -0.35 -4.38 -8.76
CA THR A 188 0.71 -4.91 -7.87
C THR A 188 0.64 -4.19 -6.54
N VAL A 189 0.71 -4.92 -5.43
CA VAL A 189 0.71 -4.33 -4.09
C VAL A 189 2.10 -4.50 -3.49
N ILE A 190 2.75 -3.39 -3.19
CA ILE A 190 4.09 -3.37 -2.58
C ILE A 190 4.05 -2.69 -1.22
N ASP A 191 4.73 -3.29 -0.26
CA ASP A 191 5.01 -2.71 1.04
C ASP A 191 6.31 -1.91 0.97
N LEU A 192 6.21 -0.62 1.31
CA LEU A 192 7.30 0.32 1.42
C LEU A 192 7.33 0.93 2.84
N SER A 193 6.71 0.29 3.83
CA SER A 193 6.65 0.79 5.22
C SER A 193 8.00 0.86 5.91
N LEU A 194 9.03 0.18 5.40
CA LEU A 194 10.38 0.18 5.95
C LEU A 194 11.36 0.86 4.96
N PRO A 195 12.16 1.84 5.41
CA PRO A 195 13.15 2.48 4.54
C PRO A 195 14.16 1.50 3.92
N GLY A 196 14.56 1.78 2.68
CA GLY A 196 15.62 1.04 1.97
C GLY A 196 15.22 -0.35 1.47
N GLN A 197 14.00 -0.81 1.72
CA GLN A 197 13.54 -2.12 1.29
C GLN A 197 12.08 -2.12 0.82
N PHE A 198 11.69 -3.17 0.11
CA PHE A 198 10.31 -3.39 -0.30
C PHE A 198 9.89 -4.85 -0.15
N LYS A 199 8.58 -5.09 -0.03
CA LYS A 199 8.01 -6.44 -0.07
C LYS A 199 6.84 -6.51 -1.03
N ILE A 200 6.79 -7.50 -1.90
CA ILE A 200 5.62 -7.72 -2.75
C ILE A 200 4.55 -8.43 -1.91
N LEU A 201 3.45 -7.75 -1.63
CA LEU A 201 2.31 -8.30 -0.89
C LEU A 201 1.32 -9.01 -1.82
N ARG A 202 1.22 -8.55 -3.07
CA ARG A 202 0.41 -9.17 -4.12
C ARG A 202 1.06 -8.94 -5.47
N VAL A 203 1.32 -10.03 -6.19
CA VAL A 203 1.70 -9.99 -7.60
C VAL A 203 0.49 -9.47 -8.39
N GLY A 204 0.73 -8.43 -9.18
CA GLY A 204 -0.26 -7.84 -10.07
C GLY A 204 0.37 -7.50 -11.41
N CYS A 205 -0.32 -6.69 -12.20
CA CYS A 205 0.06 -6.46 -13.58
C CYS A 205 1.34 -5.62 -13.78
N ALA A 206 1.84 -5.00 -12.71
CA ALA A 206 2.98 -4.08 -12.75
C ALA A 206 4.22 -4.64 -12.05
N GLU A 207 4.23 -5.91 -11.65
CA GLU A 207 5.22 -6.48 -10.74
C GLU A 207 6.67 -6.34 -11.25
N GLN A 208 6.94 -6.75 -12.49
CA GLN A 208 8.28 -6.68 -13.07
C GLN A 208 8.79 -5.24 -13.17
N GLU A 209 8.00 -4.33 -13.74
CA GLU A 209 8.39 -2.93 -13.90
C GLU A 209 8.55 -2.22 -12.55
N THR A 210 7.65 -2.48 -11.61
CA THR A 210 7.75 -1.94 -10.24
C THR A 210 9.04 -2.40 -9.57
N THR A 211 9.35 -3.68 -9.64
CA THR A 211 10.57 -4.26 -9.03
C THR A 211 11.82 -3.66 -9.65
N LYS A 212 11.85 -3.51 -10.98
CA LYS A 212 12.96 -2.89 -11.69
C LYS A 212 13.18 -1.45 -11.22
N ILE A 213 12.14 -0.62 -11.20
CA ILE A 213 12.21 0.77 -10.73
C ILE A 213 12.74 0.84 -9.30
N LEU A 214 12.18 0.04 -8.37
CA LEU A 214 12.63 0.07 -6.96
C LEU A 214 14.12 -0.28 -6.82
N ARG A 215 14.61 -1.25 -7.60
CA ARG A 215 16.03 -1.62 -7.63
C ARG A 215 16.92 -0.53 -8.23
N GLU A 216 16.46 0.18 -9.26
CA GLU A 216 17.19 1.33 -9.82
C GLU A 216 17.36 2.47 -8.80
N TYR A 217 16.39 2.62 -7.89
CA TYR A 217 16.51 3.52 -6.73
C TYR A 217 17.28 2.93 -5.54
N GLY A 218 17.85 1.73 -5.68
CA GLY A 218 18.69 1.09 -4.67
C GLY A 218 17.94 0.37 -3.55
N LEU A 219 16.63 0.14 -3.67
CA LEU A 219 15.89 -0.64 -2.68
C LEU A 219 16.13 -2.14 -2.88
N LYS A 220 16.21 -2.87 -1.77
CA LYS A 220 16.33 -4.33 -1.74
C LYS A 220 15.01 -4.99 -1.40
N SER A 221 14.80 -6.23 -1.83
CA SER A 221 13.64 -6.99 -1.35
C SER A 221 13.80 -7.32 0.14
N PHE A 222 12.68 -7.46 0.84
CA PHE A 222 12.67 -7.83 2.25
C PHE A 222 13.45 -9.12 2.50
N GLU A 223 13.31 -10.12 1.62
CA GLU A 223 14.02 -11.40 1.69
C GLU A 223 15.53 -11.23 1.54
N GLU A 224 15.99 -10.35 0.65
CA GLU A 224 17.40 -10.01 0.48
C GLU A 224 17.97 -9.40 1.78
N VAL A 225 17.25 -8.45 2.37
CA VAL A 225 17.66 -7.80 3.63
C VAL A 225 17.72 -8.80 4.80
N GLN A 226 16.76 -9.71 4.90
CA GLN A 226 16.80 -10.75 5.95
C GLN A 226 17.98 -11.69 5.77
N ARG A 227 18.30 -12.08 4.53
CA ARG A 227 19.44 -12.95 4.24
C ARG A 227 20.76 -12.31 4.64
N GLU A 228 20.97 -11.04 4.27
CA GLU A 228 22.18 -10.29 4.63
C GLU A 228 22.37 -10.17 6.15
N LYS A 229 21.28 -9.99 6.91
CA LYS A 229 21.32 -9.97 8.39
C LYS A 229 21.74 -11.30 8.98
N ILE A 230 21.16 -12.41 8.51
CA ILE A 230 21.51 -13.75 8.98
C ILE A 230 23.00 -14.05 8.70
N GLU A 231 23.49 -13.67 7.53
CA GLU A 231 24.90 -13.85 7.15
C GLU A 231 25.86 -12.98 7.98
N ALA A 232 25.46 -11.74 8.32
CA ALA A 232 26.23 -10.86 9.19
C ALA A 232 26.32 -11.41 10.62
N ASP A 233 25.19 -11.81 11.21
CA ASP A 233 25.13 -12.40 12.56
C ASP A 233 25.97 -13.69 12.65
N ALA A 234 25.99 -14.50 11.59
CA ALA A 234 26.80 -15.71 11.53
C ALA A 234 28.32 -15.42 11.46
N LYS A 235 28.73 -14.31 10.84
CA LYS A 235 30.14 -13.89 10.79
C LYS A 235 30.61 -13.32 12.13
N GLU A 236 29.78 -12.55 12.82
CA GLU A 236 30.12 -12.03 14.15
C GLU A 236 30.32 -13.17 15.17
N ARG A 237 29.49 -14.22 15.12
CA ARG A 237 29.62 -15.40 16.00
C ARG A 237 30.83 -16.27 15.71
N THR A 238 31.43 -16.17 14.52
CA THR A 238 32.60 -16.97 14.12
C THR A 238 33.91 -16.17 14.16
N THR A 239 33.87 -14.89 14.55
CA THR A 239 35.06 -14.06 14.73
C THR A 239 35.75 -14.45 16.05
N PRO A 240 37.01 -14.92 16.06
CA PRO A 240 37.70 -15.29 17.29
C PRO A 240 37.83 -14.09 18.23
N LEU A 241 37.66 -14.30 19.54
CA LEU A 241 38.14 -13.36 20.55
C LEU A 241 39.65 -13.24 20.32
N ILE A 242 40.11 -12.04 19.98
CA ILE A 242 41.55 -11.76 19.92
C ILE A 242 42.08 -12.04 21.33
N ASP A 243 42.93 -13.05 21.45
CA ASP A 243 43.66 -13.33 22.68
C ASP A 243 44.40 -12.04 23.08
N PHE A 244 44.07 -11.52 24.26
CA PHE A 244 44.90 -10.50 24.89
C PHE A 244 46.27 -11.15 25.10
N GLU A 245 47.26 -10.73 24.30
CA GLU A 245 48.66 -11.07 24.53
C GLU A 245 48.98 -10.78 26.01
N GLU A 246 49.25 -11.83 26.77
CA GLU A 246 49.93 -11.72 28.06
C GLU A 246 51.23 -10.99 27.78
N LYS A 247 51.32 -9.73 28.22
CA LYS A 247 52.61 -9.07 28.33
C LYS A 247 53.38 -9.82 29.40
N ASP A 248 54.40 -10.54 28.94
CA ASP A 248 55.50 -11.05 29.74
C ASP A 248 55.93 -9.99 30.77
N ASN A 249 55.74 -10.33 32.04
CA ASN A 249 56.20 -9.53 33.18
C ASN A 249 57.41 -10.28 33.75
N ASP A 250 58.52 -10.24 33.01
CA ASP A 250 59.83 -10.57 33.55
C ASP A 250 60.25 -9.48 34.55
N GLU A 251 60.94 -9.93 35.61
CA GLU A 251 61.53 -9.17 36.73
C GLU A 251 60.64 -8.92 37.97
N ILE A 252 60.56 -9.96 38.83
CA ILE A 252 60.58 -9.75 40.28
C ILE A 252 61.82 -10.44 40.82
N GLU A 253 62.85 -9.63 41.08
CA GLU A 253 64.05 -10.02 41.83
C GLU A 253 63.70 -10.41 43.27
N ASP A 254 64.39 -11.46 43.70
CA ASP A 254 64.37 -12.15 44.98
C ASP A 254 64.85 -11.21 46.11
N LEU A 255 63.94 -10.82 47.01
CA LEU A 255 64.30 -10.22 48.31
C LEU A 255 63.73 -11.08 49.44
N ARG A 256 64.55 -12.01 49.93
CA ARG A 256 64.36 -12.67 51.22
C ARG A 256 64.87 -11.77 52.34
N PRO A 257 64.07 -11.45 53.38
CA PRO A 257 64.61 -10.92 54.62
C PRO A 257 65.04 -12.06 55.54
N GLU A 258 66.19 -11.85 56.14
CA GLU A 258 66.92 -12.73 57.05
C GLU A 258 66.13 -13.10 58.31
N ARG A 259 66.43 -14.31 58.82
CA ARG A 259 66.06 -14.75 60.16
C ARG A 259 66.69 -13.83 61.21
N LEU A 260 65.89 -13.23 62.07
CA LEU A 260 66.34 -12.76 63.38
C LEU A 260 65.85 -13.68 64.48
N VAL A 261 66.84 -14.14 65.23
CA VAL A 261 66.81 -15.03 66.37
C VAL A 261 66.47 -14.24 67.65
N GLY A 262 65.55 -14.79 68.46
CA GLY A 262 65.42 -14.72 69.93
C GLY A 262 65.69 -13.41 70.70
N ASN A 263 64.82 -13.06 71.66
CA ASN A 263 64.90 -13.54 73.06
C ASN A 263 63.93 -12.77 73.99
N LYS A 264 63.36 -13.54 74.94
CA LYS A 264 62.66 -13.18 76.20
C LYS A 264 61.24 -12.63 76.12
#